data_AF-A0A947CZA9-F1
#
_entry.id   AF-A0A947CZA9-F1
#
_cell.length_a   1.000
_cell.length_b   1.000
_cell.length_c   1.000
_cell.angle_alpha   90.00
_cell.angle_beta   90.00
_cell.angle_gamma   90.00
#
_symmetry.space_group_name_H-M   'P 1'
#
loop_
_entity.id
_entity.type
_entity.pdbx_description
1 polymer ?
#
loop_
_entity_poly.entity_id
_entity_poly.type
_entity_poly.pdbx_seq_one_letter_code
_entity_poly.pdbx_strand_id
1 'polypeptide(L)'
;AVAGAVLIWQGAVFLAPIVAVAMVFGRKPRTGAAILLIAAMLVALFAWNYPGPLTYLSFGRFQPLFLALWAGLLFLAAVPRWGIALASGAGLAAAFLWSPIADGVRHLLSASTSEGLAAGGYDASPKEWLQLIFEYRPLFHAGLEGPLSELSGGLLLVPAVAAVWGYRFWARPHERARLALPLIATLAVGAMVVSQRRYVYYFAVMVAVTLAAAVIAVARSVPRGKWIAAGMVVLALAPTVRSLGRQTHIAAAAGEDVFWTLETLAALDPPSVDPRRLGAIAPGDEPGVLAPWSLGHLVTLLTGRPAVADNFGYGFERQSWVYTAPPAEDREVERKLEGWNCRYVITADLDAVSDAYARAVGHADVPSDLRFVNRIHRSRSSRPLEFLELVLVSRSGSRMPDGSFLPRLKVFRVGARAEAAAKGASEGKGRSAASPELAQVIAGRFSSEDS
;
A
#
# COMPACT_ATOMS: atom_id res chain seq x y z
N ALA A 1 4.53 23.34 -7.43
CA ALA A 1 3.18 22.85 -7.07
C ALA A 1 3.14 21.32 -6.98
N VAL A 2 3.33 20.57 -8.08
CA VAL A 2 3.30 19.09 -8.07
C VAL A 2 4.38 18.46 -7.18
N ALA A 3 5.62 18.95 -7.22
CA ALA A 3 6.67 18.51 -6.30
C ALA A 3 6.33 18.79 -4.82
N GLY A 4 5.67 19.93 -4.55
CA GLY A 4 5.13 20.28 -3.22
C GLY A 4 3.97 19.38 -2.81
N ALA A 5 3.08 19.04 -3.74
CA ALA A 5 1.99 18.11 -3.53
C ALA A 5 2.52 16.70 -3.24
N VAL A 6 3.56 16.23 -3.94
CA VAL A 6 4.24 14.95 -3.67
C VAL A 6 5.01 14.98 -2.33
N LEU A 7 5.65 16.11 -2.00
CA LEU A 7 6.28 16.35 -0.68
C LEU A 7 5.28 16.24 0.48
N ILE A 8 4.03 16.62 0.24
CA ILE A 8 2.93 16.61 1.21
C ILE A 8 2.20 15.26 1.23
N TRP A 9 1.98 14.65 0.06
CA TRP A 9 1.35 13.34 -0.14
C TRP A 9 2.09 12.22 0.60
N GLN A 10 3.34 12.47 0.93
CA GLN A 10 4.21 11.48 1.53
C GLN A 10 4.80 11.92 2.87
N GLY A 11 4.48 13.09 3.43
CA GLY A 11 5.30 13.89 4.35
C GLY A 11 6.17 13.20 5.42
N ALA A 12 5.82 12.01 5.93
CA ALA A 12 6.79 11.19 6.66
C ALA A 12 8.05 10.93 5.80
N VAL A 13 7.93 10.72 4.45
CA VAL A 13 8.97 10.41 3.40
C VAL A 13 10.13 11.37 3.52
N PHE A 14 9.84 12.59 3.96
CA PHE A 14 10.82 13.65 4.05
C PHE A 14 11.32 13.93 5.46
N LEU A 15 10.71 13.41 6.54
CA LEU A 15 11.26 13.61 7.89
C LEU A 15 12.68 13.04 8.01
N ALA A 16 12.90 11.81 7.54
CA ALA A 16 14.22 11.19 7.59
C ALA A 16 15.26 11.90 6.68
N PRO A 17 14.97 12.24 5.41
CA PRO A 17 15.82 13.09 4.57
C PRO A 17 16.04 14.50 5.13
N ILE A 18 15.02 15.17 5.69
CA ILE A 18 15.17 16.52 6.27
C ILE A 18 16.01 16.46 7.54
N VAL A 19 15.83 15.44 8.39
CA VAL A 19 16.69 15.19 9.55
C VAL A 19 18.11 14.90 9.09
N ALA A 20 18.31 14.06 8.07
CA ALA A 20 19.63 13.76 7.52
C ALA A 20 20.30 15.00 6.91
N VAL A 21 19.57 15.83 6.16
CA VAL A 21 20.06 17.11 5.63
C VAL A 21 20.39 18.08 6.78
N ALA A 22 19.54 18.15 7.81
CA ALA A 22 19.81 18.96 8.99
C ALA A 22 21.04 18.45 9.77
N MET A 23 21.31 17.15 9.79
CA MET A 23 22.52 16.56 10.39
C MET A 23 23.77 16.80 9.56
N VAL A 24 23.68 16.69 8.23
CA VAL A 24 24.81 16.81 7.29
C VAL A 24 25.21 18.27 7.11
N PHE A 25 24.23 19.17 6.94
CA PHE A 25 24.47 20.59 6.63
C PHE A 25 24.34 21.51 7.86
N GLY A 26 23.75 21.02 8.96
CA GLY A 26 23.56 21.79 10.18
C GLY A 26 24.80 21.86 11.06
N ARG A 27 25.88 22.50 10.57
CA ARG A 27 26.94 23.02 11.48
C ARG A 27 26.37 24.03 12.51
N LYS A 28 25.19 24.59 12.22
CA LYS A 28 24.38 25.41 13.12
C LYS A 28 22.98 24.79 13.26
N PRO A 29 22.58 24.27 14.44
CA PRO A 29 21.28 23.62 14.64
C PRO A 29 20.08 24.52 14.31
N ARG A 30 20.28 25.84 14.33
CA ARG A 30 19.28 26.85 13.93
C ARG A 30 18.88 26.75 12.45
N THR A 31 19.79 26.40 11.55
CA THR A 31 19.50 26.32 10.10
C THR A 31 18.66 25.09 9.80
N GLY A 32 18.98 23.94 10.40
CA GLY A 32 18.15 22.73 10.27
C GLY A 32 16.76 22.90 10.87
N ALA A 33 16.67 23.56 12.04
CA ALA A 33 15.39 23.87 12.68
C ALA A 33 14.54 24.86 11.86
N ALA A 34 15.15 25.88 11.25
CA ALA A 34 14.44 26.81 10.36
C ALA A 34 13.89 26.12 9.09
N ILE A 35 14.67 25.23 8.47
CA ILE A 35 14.22 24.44 7.31
C ILE A 35 13.03 23.54 7.69
N LEU A 36 13.09 22.87 8.84
CA LEU A 36 11.99 22.06 9.37
C LEU A 36 10.74 22.89 9.66
N LEU A 37 10.89 24.08 10.24
CA LEU A 37 9.78 24.98 10.55
C LEU A 37 9.11 25.50 9.27
N ILE A 38 9.89 25.92 8.28
CA ILE A 38 9.38 26.37 6.97
C ILE A 38 8.63 25.23 6.28
N ALA A 39 9.21 24.02 6.26
CA ALA A 39 8.55 22.85 5.71
C ALA A 39 7.22 22.56 6.42
N ALA A 40 7.19 22.58 7.75
CA ALA A 40 5.97 22.39 8.54
C ALA A 40 4.90 23.46 8.25
N MET A 41 5.29 24.73 8.16
CA MET A 41 4.38 25.83 7.84
C MET A 41 3.78 25.71 6.43
N LEU A 42 4.60 25.35 5.43
CA LEU A 42 4.13 25.15 4.05
C LEU A 42 3.14 23.98 3.96
N VAL A 43 3.40 22.89 4.70
CA VAL A 43 2.51 21.72 4.75
C VAL A 43 1.19 22.08 5.45
N ALA A 44 1.23 22.82 6.57
CA ALA A 44 0.03 23.28 7.27
C ALA A 44 -0.81 24.25 6.40
N LEU A 45 -0.15 25.18 5.71
CA LEU A 45 -0.81 26.13 4.81
C LEU A 45 -1.48 25.44 3.62
N PHE A 46 -0.83 24.41 3.04
CA PHE A 46 -1.44 23.62 1.98
C PHE A 46 -2.64 22.81 2.49
N ALA A 47 -2.51 22.15 3.64
CA ALA A 47 -3.60 21.38 4.25
C ALA A 47 -4.83 22.23 4.54
N TRP A 48 -4.63 23.51 4.91
CA TRP A 48 -5.71 24.47 5.14
C TRP A 48 -6.46 24.87 3.86
N ASN A 49 -5.78 24.89 2.72
CA ASN A 49 -6.31 25.39 1.44
C ASN A 49 -6.69 24.28 0.45
N TYR A 50 -6.59 22.99 0.82
CA TYR A 50 -6.91 21.88 -0.09
C TYR A 50 -8.42 21.57 -0.06
N PRO A 51 -9.15 21.73 -1.18
CA PRO A 51 -10.61 21.64 -1.22
C PRO A 51 -11.18 20.22 -1.45
N GLY A 52 -10.33 19.24 -1.77
CA GLY A 52 -10.79 17.85 -1.98
C GLY A 52 -11.16 17.16 -0.66
N PRO A 53 -12.06 16.15 -0.67
CA PRO A 53 -12.32 15.35 0.52
C PRO A 53 -10.99 14.75 0.99
N LEU A 54 -10.62 15.08 2.23
CA LEU A 54 -9.33 14.79 2.88
C LEU A 54 -9.12 13.29 3.22
N THR A 55 -9.86 12.43 2.53
CA THR A 55 -10.05 10.99 2.76
C THR A 55 -9.17 10.13 1.86
N TYR A 56 -8.70 10.66 0.72
CA TYR A 56 -7.72 9.99 -0.13
C TYR A 56 -6.31 10.26 0.34
N LEU A 57 -5.85 9.45 1.28
CA LEU A 57 -4.44 9.21 1.58
C LEU A 57 -4.43 8.30 2.79
N SER A 58 -3.58 7.29 2.80
CA SER A 58 -3.30 6.48 3.99
C SER A 58 -2.74 7.29 5.19
N PHE A 59 -2.85 8.63 5.15
CA PHE A 59 -2.17 9.64 5.94
C PHE A 59 -2.94 10.98 5.87
N GLY A 60 -4.18 11.06 6.39
CA GLY A 60 -5.00 12.30 6.42
C GLY A 60 -4.40 13.47 7.22
N ARG A 61 -5.23 14.31 7.87
CA ARG A 61 -4.80 15.48 8.70
C ARG A 61 -3.65 15.15 9.68
N PHE A 62 -3.57 13.90 10.12
CA PHE A 62 -2.57 13.41 11.05
C PHE A 62 -1.12 13.65 10.58
N GLN A 63 -0.76 13.40 9.32
CA GLN A 63 0.65 13.39 8.91
C GLN A 63 1.27 14.81 8.80
N PRO A 64 0.62 15.80 8.14
CA PRO A 64 1.00 17.21 8.23
C PRO A 64 1.21 17.71 9.66
N LEU A 65 0.29 17.32 10.54
CA LEU A 65 0.25 17.82 11.90
C LEU A 65 1.24 17.11 12.82
N PHE A 66 1.45 15.81 12.61
CA PHE A 66 2.50 15.03 13.23
C PHE A 66 3.88 15.58 12.84
N LEU A 67 4.09 15.90 11.56
CA LEU A 67 5.33 16.54 11.09
C LEU A 67 5.51 17.93 11.69
N ALA A 68 4.45 18.74 11.79
CA ALA A 68 4.51 20.05 12.43
C ALA A 68 4.80 19.94 13.94
N LEU A 69 4.19 18.98 14.63
CA LEU A 69 4.47 18.67 16.03
C LEU A 69 5.93 18.25 16.22
N TRP A 70 6.44 17.32 15.40
CA TRP A 70 7.84 16.91 15.45
C TRP A 70 8.79 18.03 15.09
N ALA A 71 8.53 18.80 14.03
CA ALA A 71 9.32 19.97 13.68
C ALA A 71 9.36 20.99 14.84
N GLY A 72 8.23 21.21 15.51
CA GLY A 72 8.13 22.04 16.71
C GLY A 72 8.94 21.51 17.89
N LEU A 73 8.83 20.22 18.21
CA LEU A 73 9.61 19.56 19.27
C LEU A 73 11.12 19.58 18.97
N LEU A 74 11.50 19.39 17.71
CA LEU A 74 12.88 19.45 17.24
C LEU A 74 13.45 20.87 17.30
N PHE A 75 12.63 21.88 16.95
CA PHE A 75 13.00 23.29 17.07
C PHE A 75 13.15 23.69 18.55
N LEU A 76 12.23 23.25 19.41
CA LEU A 76 12.28 23.47 20.86
C LEU A 76 13.57 22.91 21.48
N ALA A 77 13.97 21.70 21.08
CA ALA A 77 15.20 21.09 21.58
C ALA A 77 16.48 21.75 21.04
N ALA A 78 16.42 22.41 19.88
CA ALA A 78 17.53 23.11 19.26
C ALA A 78 17.69 24.57 19.71
N VAL A 79 16.63 25.21 20.22
CA VAL A 79 16.60 26.66 20.55
C VAL A 79 15.94 26.91 21.92
N PRO A 80 16.65 26.67 23.04
CA PRO A 80 16.06 26.70 24.39
C PRO A 80 15.51 28.08 24.82
N ARG A 81 15.99 29.18 24.23
CA ARG A 81 15.60 30.55 24.61
C ARG A 81 14.17 30.95 24.17
N TRP A 82 13.59 30.22 23.22
CA TRP A 82 12.20 30.41 22.77
C TRP A 82 11.28 29.30 23.29
N GLY A 83 11.77 28.49 24.23
CA GLY A 83 11.13 27.27 24.73
C GLY A 83 9.70 27.45 25.21
N ILE A 84 9.38 28.60 25.81
CA ILE A 84 8.05 28.87 26.36
C ILE A 84 7.05 29.23 25.26
N ALA A 85 7.36 30.17 24.37
CA ALA A 85 6.45 30.60 23.29
C ALA A 85 6.14 29.46 22.30
N LEU A 86 7.13 28.61 22.03
CA LEU A 86 6.96 27.44 21.16
C LEU A 86 6.39 26.22 21.90
N ALA A 87 6.59 26.06 23.21
CA ALA A 87 5.89 25.04 23.99
C ALA A 87 4.39 25.38 24.10
N SER A 88 4.05 26.67 24.18
CA SER A 88 2.67 27.14 24.07
C SER A 88 2.10 26.87 22.68
N GLY A 89 2.86 27.11 21.61
CA GLY A 89 2.45 26.78 20.24
C GLY A 89 2.32 25.27 19.98
N ALA A 90 3.24 24.45 20.49
CA ALA A 90 3.19 22.99 20.42
C ALA A 90 2.11 22.41 21.33
N GLY A 91 1.81 23.04 22.47
CA GLY A 91 0.70 22.70 23.37
C GLY A 91 -0.65 23.04 22.76
N LEU A 92 -0.77 24.19 22.09
CA LEU A 92 -1.94 24.54 21.27
C LEU A 92 -2.11 23.55 20.11
N ALA A 93 -1.05 23.27 19.38
CA ALA A 93 -1.07 22.23 18.34
C ALA A 93 -1.48 20.88 18.94
N ALA A 94 -0.87 20.42 20.02
CA ALA A 94 -1.24 19.17 20.69
C ALA A 94 -2.69 19.14 21.17
N ALA A 95 -3.24 20.26 21.67
CA ALA A 95 -4.64 20.38 22.07
C ALA A 95 -5.60 20.31 20.87
N PHE A 96 -5.27 20.98 19.75
CA PHE A 96 -6.02 20.85 18.49
C PHE A 96 -5.86 19.47 17.83
N LEU A 97 -4.79 18.75 18.16
CA LEU A 97 -4.50 17.41 17.64
C LEU A 97 -5.00 16.28 18.52
N TRP A 98 -5.36 16.57 19.76
CA TRP A 98 -5.82 15.56 20.69
C TRP A 98 -7.09 14.86 20.22
N SER A 99 -8.07 15.59 19.67
CA SER A 99 -9.27 14.98 19.10
C SER A 99 -8.91 14.06 17.92
N PRO A 100 -8.22 14.52 16.85
CA PRO A 100 -7.83 13.63 15.76
C PRO A 100 -6.99 12.41 16.19
N ILE A 101 -6.10 12.57 17.17
CA ILE A 101 -5.27 11.47 17.71
C ILE A 101 -6.15 10.50 18.51
N ALA A 102 -6.99 11.01 19.40
CA ALA A 102 -7.91 10.20 20.21
C ALA A 102 -8.93 9.47 19.33
N ASP A 103 -9.40 10.11 18.26
CA ASP A 103 -10.32 9.51 17.29
C ASP A 103 -9.60 8.42 16.46
N GLY A 104 -8.35 8.64 16.06
CA GLY A 104 -7.51 7.61 15.42
C GLY A 104 -7.18 6.43 16.33
N VAL A 105 -6.84 6.69 17.60
CA VAL A 105 -6.62 5.65 18.62
C VAL A 105 -7.92 4.89 18.91
N ARG A 106 -9.04 5.59 19.05
CA ARG A 106 -10.36 4.95 19.19
C ARG A 106 -10.70 4.10 17.99
N HIS A 107 -10.40 4.54 16.76
CA HIS A 107 -10.60 3.73 15.55
C HIS A 107 -9.72 2.46 15.54
N LEU A 108 -8.44 2.57 15.93
CA LEU A 108 -7.56 1.39 16.03
C LEU A 108 -8.05 0.38 17.10
N LEU A 109 -8.66 0.91 18.17
CA LEU A 109 -9.17 0.14 19.31
C LEU A 109 -10.64 -0.31 19.16
N SER A 110 -11.44 0.33 18.28
CA SER A 110 -12.84 -0.03 18.06
C SER A 110 -12.95 -1.19 17.07
N ALA A 111 -14.02 -1.97 17.23
CA ALA A 111 -14.39 -3.07 16.33
C ALA A 111 -15.39 -2.61 15.25
N SER A 112 -15.48 -1.30 14.98
CA SER A 112 -16.51 -0.72 14.12
C SER A 112 -16.13 -0.77 12.64
N THR A 113 -17.08 -1.19 11.81
CA THR A 113 -17.03 -1.17 10.34
C THR A 113 -16.88 0.25 9.79
N SER A 114 -16.17 0.39 8.66
CA SER A 114 -15.62 1.67 8.16
C SER A 114 -16.65 2.73 7.76
N GLU A 115 -17.93 2.39 7.61
CA GLU A 115 -18.95 3.31 7.07
C GLU A 115 -19.32 4.46 8.04
N GLY A 116 -19.03 4.36 9.33
CA GLY A 116 -19.49 5.31 10.35
C GLY A 116 -18.67 6.60 10.55
N LEU A 117 -17.52 6.78 9.90
CA LEU A 117 -16.55 7.84 10.24
C LEU A 117 -16.41 8.97 9.20
N ALA A 118 -17.19 8.94 8.12
CA ALA A 118 -17.17 9.95 7.07
C ALA A 118 -17.44 11.39 7.58
N ALA A 119 -18.19 11.55 8.68
CA ALA A 119 -18.49 12.86 9.27
C ALA A 119 -17.29 13.52 9.99
N GLY A 120 -16.25 12.76 10.35
CA GLY A 120 -15.06 13.25 11.06
C GLY A 120 -13.82 13.49 10.17
N GLY A 121 -13.90 13.19 8.87
CA GLY A 121 -12.76 13.29 7.96
C GLY A 121 -11.71 12.18 8.10
N TYR A 122 -12.06 11.07 8.76
CA TYR A 122 -11.28 9.83 8.79
C TYR A 122 -12.02 8.76 8.00
N ASP A 123 -11.73 8.65 6.70
CA ASP A 123 -12.05 7.42 5.97
C ASP A 123 -10.93 6.43 6.28
N ALA A 124 -10.99 5.84 7.47
CA ALA A 124 -9.98 4.93 7.93
C ALA A 124 -10.22 3.58 7.28
N SER A 125 -9.29 3.16 6.43
CA SER A 125 -9.39 1.91 5.69
C SER A 125 -9.74 0.74 6.62
N PRO A 126 -10.58 -0.23 6.20
CA PRO A 126 -11.04 -1.31 7.06
C PRO A 126 -9.87 -2.00 7.78
N LYS A 127 -9.99 -2.26 9.08
CA LYS A 127 -8.92 -2.85 9.89
C LYS A 127 -8.53 -4.23 9.36
N GLU A 128 -9.50 -4.98 8.88
CA GLU A 128 -9.36 -6.30 8.28
C GLU A 128 -8.58 -6.21 6.96
N TRP A 129 -8.80 -5.15 6.17
CA TRP A 129 -8.01 -4.87 4.98
C TRP A 129 -6.55 -4.54 5.34
N LEU A 130 -6.33 -3.68 6.34
CA LEU A 130 -4.97 -3.33 6.78
C LEU A 130 -4.16 -4.55 7.24
N GLN A 131 -4.79 -5.51 7.91
CA GLN A 131 -4.13 -6.75 8.36
C GLN A 131 -3.64 -7.64 7.21
N LEU A 132 -4.26 -7.52 6.04
CA LEU A 132 -3.88 -8.25 4.83
C LEU A 132 -2.66 -7.66 4.14
N ILE A 133 -2.39 -6.37 4.37
CA ILE A 133 -1.24 -5.69 3.79
C ILE A 133 0.00 -6.02 4.61
N PHE A 134 0.96 -6.68 3.96
CA PHE A 134 2.21 -7.10 4.56
C PHE A 134 2.97 -5.96 5.27
N GLU A 135 2.93 -4.75 4.70
CA GLU A 135 3.59 -3.55 5.23
C GLU A 135 3.03 -3.09 6.58
N TYR A 136 1.78 -3.40 6.91
CA TYR A 136 1.18 -2.99 8.18
C TYR A 136 1.50 -3.92 9.35
N ARG A 137 2.22 -5.02 9.09
CA ARG A 137 2.67 -5.94 10.14
C ARG A 137 3.84 -5.33 10.92
N PRO A 138 4.01 -5.67 12.21
CA PRO A 138 5.20 -5.29 12.98
C PRO A 138 6.51 -5.75 12.32
N LEU A 139 7.58 -4.96 12.47
CA LEU A 139 8.88 -5.24 11.85
C LEU A 139 9.41 -6.64 12.17
N PHE A 140 9.30 -7.04 13.44
CA PHE A 140 9.85 -8.29 13.95
C PHE A 140 8.83 -9.44 14.00
N HIS A 141 7.66 -9.29 13.35
CA HIS A 141 6.59 -10.30 13.39
C HIS A 141 7.08 -11.70 12.93
N ALA A 142 7.99 -11.75 11.96
CA ALA A 142 8.56 -13.00 11.43
C ALA A 142 10.01 -13.25 11.89
N GLY A 143 10.45 -12.60 12.97
CA GLY A 143 11.82 -12.68 13.48
C GLY A 143 12.76 -11.62 12.87
N LEU A 144 14.07 -11.86 13.03
CA LEU A 144 15.13 -10.89 12.71
C LEU A 144 15.63 -10.93 11.25
N GLU A 145 15.40 -12.04 10.52
CA GLU A 145 15.95 -12.19 9.16
C GLU A 145 15.43 -11.10 8.22
N GLY A 146 14.11 -10.87 8.19
CA GLY A 146 13.48 -9.85 7.35
C GLY A 146 14.05 -8.45 7.61
N PRO A 147 13.99 -7.96 8.86
CA PRO A 147 14.55 -6.66 9.23
C PRO A 147 16.04 -6.51 8.88
N LEU A 148 16.87 -7.52 9.13
CA LEU A 148 18.30 -7.47 8.77
C LEU A 148 18.50 -7.44 7.25
N SER A 149 17.65 -8.13 6.50
CA SER A 149 17.70 -8.12 5.04
C SER A 149 17.28 -6.78 4.42
N GLU A 150 16.37 -6.06 5.07
CA GLU A 150 15.84 -4.76 4.61
C GLU A 150 16.66 -3.56 5.12
N LEU A 151 17.14 -3.62 6.37
CA LEU A 151 17.79 -2.51 7.07
C LEU A 151 19.28 -2.73 7.31
N SER A 152 19.85 -3.86 6.88
CA SER A 152 21.24 -4.28 7.13
C SER A 152 21.52 -4.68 8.59
N GLY A 153 22.68 -5.27 8.83
CA GLY A 153 23.22 -5.53 10.18
C GLY A 153 23.47 -4.27 11.01
N GLY A 154 23.50 -3.09 10.38
CA GLY A 154 23.57 -1.81 11.08
C GLY A 154 22.40 -1.58 12.05
N LEU A 155 21.25 -2.22 11.81
CA LEU A 155 20.09 -2.21 12.71
C LEU A 155 20.46 -2.56 14.16
N LEU A 156 21.37 -3.52 14.34
CA LEU A 156 21.80 -4.00 15.66
C LEU A 156 22.60 -2.94 16.45
N LEU A 157 23.17 -1.95 15.76
CA LEU A 157 23.93 -0.86 16.38
C LEU A 157 23.03 0.27 16.87
N VAL A 158 21.79 0.37 16.35
CA VAL A 158 20.89 1.49 16.66
C VAL A 158 20.66 1.66 18.16
N PRO A 159 20.31 0.61 18.94
CA PRO A 159 20.05 0.77 20.38
C PRO A 159 21.30 1.24 21.15
N ALA A 160 22.48 0.72 20.81
CA ALA A 160 23.73 1.08 21.46
C ALA A 160 24.13 2.54 21.16
N VAL A 161 24.02 2.97 19.90
CA VAL A 161 24.32 4.35 19.50
C VAL A 161 23.31 5.32 20.12
N ALA A 162 22.01 4.97 20.12
CA ALA A 162 20.98 5.77 20.78
C ALA A 162 21.23 5.91 22.29
N ALA A 163 21.66 4.84 22.97
CA ALA A 163 22.03 4.90 24.39
C ALA A 163 23.24 5.82 24.64
N VAL A 164 24.28 5.75 23.81
CA VAL A 164 25.44 6.64 23.91
C VAL A 164 25.04 8.11 23.67
N TRP A 165 24.21 8.38 22.67
CA TRP A 165 23.67 9.72 22.43
C TRP A 165 22.80 10.19 23.59
N GLY A 166 21.95 9.33 24.16
CA GLY A 166 21.15 9.62 25.34
C GLY A 166 22.00 9.97 26.55
N TYR A 167 23.00 9.16 26.86
CA TYR A 167 23.94 9.45 27.96
C TYR A 167 24.65 10.80 27.75
N ARG A 168 25.18 11.05 26.54
CA ARG A 168 25.85 12.32 26.22
C ARG A 168 24.90 13.51 26.29
N PHE A 169 23.66 13.36 25.85
CA PHE A 169 22.63 14.39 25.95
C PHE A 169 22.42 14.81 27.41
N TRP A 170 22.31 13.85 28.34
CA TRP A 170 22.14 14.15 29.75
C TRP A 170 23.42 14.69 30.40
N ALA A 171 24.55 14.02 30.18
CA ALA A 171 25.83 14.32 30.82
C ALA A 171 26.55 15.56 30.28
N ARG A 172 26.28 15.99 29.03
CA ARG A 172 26.99 17.09 28.37
C ARG A 172 26.03 18.18 27.88
N PRO A 173 25.72 19.20 28.72
CA PRO A 173 24.77 20.25 28.38
C PRO A 173 25.06 20.99 27.07
N HIS A 174 26.33 21.16 26.73
CA HIS A 174 26.77 21.83 25.49
C HIS A 174 26.50 21.00 24.22
N GLU A 175 26.29 19.69 24.33
CA GLU A 175 25.99 18.80 23.19
C GLU A 175 24.48 18.58 22.99
N ARG A 176 23.63 18.97 23.96
CA ARG A 176 22.18 18.70 23.95
C ARG A 176 21.49 19.11 22.65
N ALA A 177 21.72 20.34 22.19
CA ALA A 177 21.12 20.85 20.96
C ALA A 177 21.57 20.08 19.70
N ARG A 178 22.75 19.46 19.73
CA ARG A 178 23.28 18.65 18.61
C ARG A 178 22.74 17.22 18.64
N LEU A 179 22.51 16.68 19.83
CA LEU A 179 22.09 15.27 20.03
C LEU A 179 20.58 15.08 20.07
N ALA A 180 19.81 16.12 20.40
CA ALA A 180 18.36 16.05 20.51
C ALA A 180 17.70 15.52 19.23
N LEU A 181 18.04 16.12 18.09
CA LEU A 181 17.48 15.77 16.78
C LEU A 181 17.74 14.30 16.39
N PRO A 182 18.99 13.80 16.39
CA PRO A 182 19.27 12.37 16.15
C PRO A 182 18.51 11.43 17.06
N LEU A 183 18.52 11.73 18.36
CA LEU A 183 17.97 10.85 19.37
C LEU A 183 16.45 10.76 19.23
N ILE A 184 15.78 11.91 19.11
CA ILE A 184 14.33 11.99 18.93
C ILE A 184 13.91 11.30 17.63
N ALA A 185 14.57 11.61 16.51
CA ALA A 185 14.23 11.01 15.23
C ALA A 185 14.44 9.48 15.24
N THR A 186 15.54 9.00 15.82
CA THR A 186 15.82 7.56 15.92
C THR A 186 14.77 6.84 16.77
N LEU A 187 14.40 7.40 17.93
CA LEU A 187 13.41 6.80 18.82
C LEU A 187 12.00 6.83 18.22
N ALA A 188 11.59 7.96 17.64
CA ALA A 188 10.27 8.12 17.05
C ALA A 188 10.07 7.22 15.83
N VAL A 189 10.98 7.29 14.86
CA VAL A 189 10.95 6.45 13.66
C VAL A 189 11.15 4.97 14.04
N GLY A 190 11.98 4.69 15.04
CA GLY A 190 12.16 3.37 15.63
C GLY A 190 10.86 2.77 16.14
N ALA A 191 10.12 3.52 16.96
CA ALA A 191 8.82 3.10 17.49
C ALA A 191 7.81 2.85 16.35
N MET A 192 7.76 3.76 15.36
CA MET A 192 6.89 3.60 14.19
C MET A 192 7.22 2.33 13.41
N VAL A 193 8.49 2.08 13.09
CA VAL A 193 8.87 0.89 12.31
C VAL A 193 8.65 -0.42 13.07
N VAL A 194 8.93 -0.45 14.37
CA VAL A 194 8.62 -1.62 15.22
C VAL A 194 7.13 -1.96 15.15
N SER A 195 6.29 -0.93 15.06
CA SER A 195 4.84 -1.08 14.99
C SER A 195 4.37 -1.50 13.60
N GLN A 196 4.95 -0.95 12.53
CA GLN A 196 4.58 -1.23 11.14
C GLN A 196 5.79 -1.19 10.20
N ARG A 197 5.97 -2.24 9.39
CA ARG A 197 7.02 -2.35 8.37
C ARG A 197 6.96 -1.29 7.29
N ARG A 198 5.80 -0.67 7.08
CA ARG A 198 5.63 0.44 6.14
C ARG A 198 6.58 1.59 6.43
N TYR A 199 7.12 1.69 7.65
CA TYR A 199 8.07 2.74 8.01
C TYR A 199 9.56 2.33 7.84
N VAL A 200 9.87 1.16 7.27
CA VAL A 200 11.25 0.64 7.13
C VAL A 200 12.14 1.60 6.37
N TYR A 201 11.66 2.17 5.27
CA TYR A 201 12.47 3.07 4.44
C TYR A 201 12.85 4.38 5.15
N TYR A 202 12.09 4.81 6.18
CA TYR A 202 12.49 5.90 7.06
C TYR A 202 13.65 5.52 7.96
N PHE A 203 13.50 4.35 8.57
CA PHE A 203 14.42 3.90 9.57
C PHE A 203 15.76 3.51 8.96
N ALA A 204 15.78 3.09 7.69
CA ALA A 204 17.01 2.85 6.92
C ALA A 204 17.99 4.02 6.98
N VAL A 205 17.51 5.26 6.92
CA VAL A 205 18.35 6.46 7.04
C VAL A 205 18.95 6.57 8.45
N MET A 206 18.14 6.32 9.50
CA MET A 206 18.64 6.34 10.88
C MET A 206 19.64 5.22 11.15
N VAL A 207 19.42 4.04 10.57
CA VAL A 207 20.36 2.92 10.61
C VAL A 207 21.70 3.31 9.95
N ALA A 208 21.66 3.97 8.79
CA ALA A 208 22.88 4.46 8.14
C ALA A 208 23.62 5.50 8.99
N VAL A 209 22.91 6.47 9.59
CA VAL A 209 23.51 7.49 10.46
C VAL A 209 24.14 6.88 11.71
N THR A 210 23.46 5.94 12.35
CA THR A 210 23.97 5.25 13.55
C THR A 210 25.18 4.36 13.22
N LEU A 211 25.15 3.63 12.10
CA LEU A 211 26.29 2.89 11.59
C LEU A 211 27.50 3.81 11.34
N ALA A 212 27.29 4.94 10.65
CA ALA A 212 28.36 5.91 10.38
C ALA A 212 28.94 6.48 11.69
N ALA A 213 28.10 6.82 12.66
CA ALA A 213 28.54 7.31 13.97
C ALA A 213 29.40 6.26 14.72
N ALA A 214 28.97 5.00 14.72
CA ALA A 214 29.72 3.89 15.33
C ALA A 214 31.07 3.67 14.62
N VAL A 215 31.07 3.64 13.28
CA VAL A 215 32.27 3.49 12.45
C VAL A 215 33.29 4.59 12.71
N ILE A 216 32.85 5.85 12.75
CA ILE A 216 33.72 7.00 13.02
C ILE A 216 34.30 6.93 14.44
N ALA A 217 33.49 6.51 15.43
CA ALA A 217 33.95 6.36 16.80
C ALA A 217 35.03 5.27 16.90
N VAL A 218 34.81 4.09 16.33
CA VAL A 218 35.78 2.99 16.32
C VAL A 218 37.05 3.37 15.58
N ALA A 219 36.93 3.99 14.40
CA ALA A 219 38.07 4.40 13.59
C ALA A 219 39.01 5.38 14.30
N ARG A 220 38.47 6.21 15.21
CA ARG A 220 39.23 7.21 15.97
C ARG A 220 39.76 6.72 17.31
N SER A 221 39.04 5.80 17.96
CA SER A 221 39.32 5.43 19.35
C SER A 221 40.16 4.17 19.53
N VAL A 222 40.33 3.35 18.48
CA VAL A 222 40.99 2.04 18.60
C VAL A 222 42.26 1.97 17.74
N PRO A 223 43.37 1.40 18.24
CA PRO A 223 44.52 1.06 17.40
C PRO A 223 44.10 0.15 16.24
N ARG A 224 44.49 0.48 15.00
CA ARG A 224 43.97 -0.17 13.77
C ARG A 224 42.45 -0.03 13.56
N GLY A 225 41.81 0.93 14.23
CA GLY A 225 40.37 1.16 14.18
C GLY A 225 39.81 1.35 12.77
N LYS A 226 40.61 1.85 11.81
CA LYS A 226 40.23 1.97 10.39
C LYS A 226 39.90 0.62 9.75
N TRP A 227 40.66 -0.44 10.08
CA TRP A 227 40.42 -1.79 9.55
C TRP A 227 39.22 -2.44 10.22
N ILE A 228 39.05 -2.25 11.54
CA ILE A 228 37.87 -2.73 12.28
C ILE A 228 36.61 -2.05 11.76
N ALA A 229 36.65 -0.73 11.57
CA ALA A 229 35.59 0.07 10.96
C ALA A 229 35.21 -0.45 9.56
N ALA A 230 36.19 -0.74 8.71
CA ALA A 230 35.93 -1.34 7.40
C ALA A 230 35.25 -2.71 7.52
N GLY A 231 35.72 -3.58 8.42
CA GLY A 231 35.10 -4.87 8.72
C GLY A 231 33.65 -4.74 9.22
N MET A 232 33.37 -3.76 10.09
CA MET A 232 32.01 -3.47 10.56
C MET A 232 31.07 -3.07 9.42
N VAL A 233 31.53 -2.24 8.48
CA VAL A 233 30.72 -1.86 7.31
C VAL A 233 30.42 -3.09 6.45
N VAL A 234 31.42 -3.92 6.18
CA VAL A 234 31.24 -5.16 5.40
C VAL A 234 30.24 -6.10 6.08
N LEU A 235 30.40 -6.34 7.38
CA LEU A 235 29.49 -7.19 8.16
C LEU A 235 28.07 -6.62 8.23
N ALA A 236 27.94 -5.30 8.38
CA ALA A 236 26.64 -4.63 8.39
C ALA A 236 25.94 -4.79 7.04
N LEU A 237 26.64 -4.68 5.92
CA LEU A 237 26.03 -4.78 4.58
C LEU A 237 25.79 -6.22 4.12
N ALA A 238 26.46 -7.22 4.68
CA ALA A 238 26.38 -8.61 4.23
C ALA A 238 24.94 -9.18 4.14
N PRO A 239 24.03 -8.96 5.12
CA PRO A 239 22.64 -9.43 5.02
C PRO A 239 21.87 -8.79 3.86
N THR A 240 22.08 -7.49 3.62
CA THR A 240 21.45 -6.75 2.52
C THR A 240 22.01 -7.18 1.17
N VAL A 241 23.32 -7.38 1.04
CA VAL A 241 23.92 -7.86 -0.21
C VAL A 241 23.40 -9.25 -0.58
N ARG A 242 23.26 -10.14 0.40
CA ARG A 242 22.64 -11.46 0.20
C ARG A 242 21.16 -11.35 -0.20
N SER A 243 20.44 -10.36 0.32
CA SER A 243 19.02 -10.16 0.00
C SER A 243 18.79 -9.47 -1.34
N LEU A 244 19.72 -8.63 -1.81
CA LEU A 244 19.62 -7.94 -3.10
C LEU A 244 19.39 -8.91 -4.26
N GLY A 245 20.11 -10.05 -4.29
CA GLY A 245 19.88 -11.08 -5.31
C GLY A 245 18.45 -11.66 -5.26
N ARG A 246 17.87 -11.83 -4.06
CA ARG A 246 16.45 -12.22 -3.91
C ARG A 246 15.52 -11.10 -4.36
N GLN A 247 15.82 -9.85 -4.02
CA GLN A 247 14.99 -8.68 -4.35
C GLN A 247 14.96 -8.37 -5.85
N THR A 248 16.05 -8.57 -6.58
CA THR A 248 16.07 -8.44 -8.05
C THR A 248 15.19 -9.49 -8.74
N HIS A 249 14.94 -10.63 -8.10
CA HIS A 249 13.98 -11.63 -8.58
C HIS A 249 12.53 -11.37 -8.08
N ILE A 250 12.35 -10.58 -7.02
CA ILE A 250 11.02 -10.15 -6.51
C ILE A 250 10.43 -9.02 -7.37
N ALA A 251 11.20 -8.40 -8.27
CA ALA A 251 10.75 -7.42 -9.26
C ALA A 251 9.78 -8.00 -10.33
N ALA A 252 9.14 -9.14 -10.06
CA ALA A 252 7.90 -9.47 -10.73
C ALA A 252 6.82 -8.55 -10.15
N ALA A 253 6.53 -7.48 -10.91
CA ALA A 253 5.22 -6.84 -10.92
C ALA A 253 4.10 -7.90 -11.03
N ALA A 254 2.83 -7.50 -11.13
CA ALA A 254 1.86 -8.41 -11.73
C ALA A 254 2.53 -9.02 -12.98
N GLY A 255 2.74 -10.35 -13.02
CA GLY A 255 3.63 -10.94 -14.03
C GLY A 255 3.20 -10.51 -15.44
N GLU A 256 4.08 -10.57 -16.44
CA GLU A 256 3.76 -10.15 -17.83
C GLU A 256 2.40 -10.68 -18.30
N ASP A 257 2.06 -11.91 -17.90
CA ASP A 257 0.77 -12.54 -18.16
C ASP A 257 -0.46 -11.83 -17.54
N VAL A 258 -0.33 -11.21 -16.36
CA VAL A 258 -1.42 -10.40 -15.78
C VAL A 258 -1.63 -9.14 -16.61
N PHE A 259 -0.57 -8.46 -17.03
CA PHE A 259 -0.66 -7.32 -17.93
C PHE A 259 -1.32 -7.74 -19.25
N TRP A 260 -0.81 -8.81 -19.87
CA TRP A 260 -1.36 -9.36 -21.10
C TRP A 260 -2.84 -9.73 -20.97
N THR A 261 -3.24 -10.35 -19.85
CA THR A 261 -4.65 -10.72 -19.61
C THR A 261 -5.55 -9.50 -19.53
N LEU A 262 -5.12 -8.44 -18.84
CA LEU A 262 -5.92 -7.21 -18.69
C LEU A 262 -5.96 -6.38 -19.98
N GLU A 263 -4.86 -6.29 -20.72
CA GLU A 263 -4.83 -5.65 -22.04
C GLU A 263 -5.68 -6.41 -23.05
N THR A 264 -5.66 -7.75 -23.01
CA THR A 264 -6.52 -8.59 -23.85
C THR A 264 -7.99 -8.38 -23.50
N LEU A 265 -8.33 -8.25 -22.21
CA LEU A 265 -9.69 -7.90 -21.80
C LEU A 265 -10.12 -6.55 -22.37
N ALA A 266 -9.24 -5.55 -22.32
CA ALA A 266 -9.48 -4.22 -22.90
C ALA A 266 -9.71 -4.29 -24.41
N ALA A 267 -8.97 -5.14 -25.13
CA ALA A 267 -9.12 -5.32 -26.57
C ALA A 267 -10.40 -6.08 -26.94
N LEU A 268 -10.83 -7.05 -26.14
CA LEU A 268 -12.05 -7.82 -26.37
C LEU A 268 -13.34 -7.00 -26.18
N ASP A 269 -13.33 -6.10 -25.22
CA ASP A 269 -14.47 -5.23 -24.90
C ASP A 269 -13.95 -3.85 -24.52
N PRO A 270 -13.60 -3.00 -25.52
CA PRO A 270 -13.07 -1.67 -25.30
C PRO A 270 -14.02 -0.83 -24.42
N PRO A 271 -13.49 -0.05 -23.46
CA PRO A 271 -14.33 0.81 -22.64
C PRO A 271 -15.04 1.85 -23.52
N SER A 272 -16.29 2.13 -23.18
CA SER A 272 -17.15 3.14 -23.84
C SER A 272 -16.57 4.55 -23.78
N VAL A 273 -15.79 4.83 -22.73
CA VAL A 273 -15.23 6.14 -22.45
C VAL A 273 -13.77 6.01 -22.01
N ASP A 274 -12.93 6.95 -22.41
CA ASP A 274 -11.57 7.08 -21.89
C ASP A 274 -11.64 7.57 -20.43
N PRO A 275 -11.24 6.77 -19.43
CA PRO A 275 -11.31 7.15 -18.01
C PRO A 275 -10.41 8.34 -17.67
N ARG A 276 -9.42 8.70 -18.50
CA ARG A 276 -8.62 9.93 -18.33
C ARG A 276 -9.41 11.20 -18.63
N ARG A 277 -10.56 11.07 -19.28
CA ARG A 277 -11.47 12.17 -19.63
C ARG A 277 -12.64 12.29 -18.67
N LEU A 278 -12.80 11.33 -17.76
CA LEU A 278 -13.85 11.35 -16.75
C LEU A 278 -13.31 12.01 -15.47
N GLY A 279 -14.16 12.82 -14.83
CA GLY A 279 -13.95 13.22 -13.44
C GLY A 279 -14.13 12.03 -12.49
N ALA A 280 -14.42 12.28 -11.22
CA ALA A 280 -14.85 11.20 -10.33
C ALA A 280 -16.13 10.55 -10.89
N ILE A 281 -16.05 9.27 -11.27
CA ILE A 281 -17.18 8.47 -11.77
C ILE A 281 -17.93 7.92 -10.56
N ALA A 282 -19.25 8.08 -10.49
CA ALA A 282 -20.01 7.44 -9.41
C ALA A 282 -20.07 5.92 -9.66
N PRO A 283 -20.03 5.09 -8.59
CA PRO A 283 -20.16 3.65 -8.74
C PRO A 283 -21.46 3.29 -9.50
N GLY A 284 -21.33 2.49 -10.55
CA GLY A 284 -22.47 2.05 -11.37
C GLY A 284 -22.66 2.84 -12.68
N ASP A 285 -22.05 4.01 -12.85
CA ASP A 285 -22.21 4.83 -14.06
C ASP A 285 -21.55 4.21 -15.30
N GLU A 286 -20.45 3.49 -15.11
CA GLU A 286 -19.72 2.80 -16.17
C GLU A 286 -19.58 1.31 -15.85
N PRO A 287 -19.56 0.41 -16.87
CA PRO A 287 -19.47 -1.01 -16.63
C PRO A 287 -18.12 -1.39 -16.01
N GLY A 288 -18.17 -1.83 -14.75
CA GLY A 288 -17.01 -2.06 -13.91
C GLY A 288 -16.49 -3.50 -13.92
N VAL A 289 -15.39 -3.71 -13.19
CA VAL A 289 -14.74 -5.01 -13.05
C VAL A 289 -14.54 -5.34 -11.57
N LEU A 290 -15.12 -6.44 -11.11
CA LEU A 290 -14.84 -7.00 -9.79
C LEU A 290 -13.57 -7.85 -9.87
N ALA A 291 -12.49 -7.41 -9.23
CA ALA A 291 -11.22 -8.13 -9.17
C ALA A 291 -10.70 -8.13 -7.72
N PRO A 292 -9.70 -8.98 -7.38
CA PRO A 292 -8.98 -8.82 -6.12
C PRO A 292 -8.47 -7.39 -5.99
N TRP A 293 -8.68 -6.77 -4.83
CA TRP A 293 -8.41 -5.34 -4.58
C TRP A 293 -6.96 -4.98 -4.87
N SER A 294 -6.04 -5.94 -4.70
CA SER A 294 -4.63 -5.80 -5.06
C SER A 294 -4.38 -5.54 -6.55
N LEU A 295 -5.34 -5.87 -7.42
CA LEU A 295 -5.31 -5.63 -8.86
C LEU A 295 -6.11 -4.39 -9.28
N GLY A 296 -6.84 -3.72 -8.38
CA GLY A 296 -7.78 -2.66 -8.76
C GLY A 296 -7.15 -1.52 -9.55
N HIS A 297 -5.96 -1.06 -9.17
CA HIS A 297 -5.22 -0.06 -9.97
C HIS A 297 -4.86 -0.55 -11.36
N LEU A 298 -4.43 -1.81 -11.50
CA LEU A 298 -4.07 -2.38 -12.80
C LEU A 298 -5.29 -2.57 -13.69
N VAL A 299 -6.40 -3.01 -13.11
CA VAL A 299 -7.69 -3.11 -13.80
C VAL A 299 -8.06 -1.74 -14.37
N THR A 300 -8.13 -0.71 -13.53
CA THR A 300 -8.48 0.63 -13.98
C THR A 300 -7.52 1.17 -15.03
N LEU A 301 -6.20 0.98 -14.83
CA LEU A 301 -5.17 1.51 -15.73
C LEU A 301 -5.14 0.81 -17.09
N LEU A 302 -5.29 -0.51 -17.13
CA LEU A 302 -5.06 -1.32 -18.34
C LEU A 302 -6.34 -1.65 -19.09
N THR A 303 -7.46 -1.78 -18.39
CA THR A 303 -8.76 -2.06 -19.04
C THR A 303 -9.54 -0.79 -19.36
N GLY A 304 -9.18 0.31 -18.70
CA GLY A 304 -9.92 1.56 -18.75
C GLY A 304 -11.28 1.53 -18.06
N ARG A 305 -11.61 0.46 -17.32
CA ARG A 305 -12.89 0.27 -16.61
C ARG A 305 -12.72 0.51 -15.11
N PRO A 306 -13.75 1.02 -14.40
CA PRO A 306 -13.65 1.19 -12.95
C PRO A 306 -13.56 -0.17 -12.25
N ALA A 307 -12.58 -0.33 -11.37
CA ALA A 307 -12.50 -1.47 -10.47
C ALA A 307 -13.53 -1.33 -9.33
N VAL A 308 -14.24 -2.42 -9.01
CA VAL A 308 -15.21 -2.43 -7.89
C VAL A 308 -14.50 -2.32 -6.53
N ALA A 309 -13.26 -2.79 -6.45
CA ALA A 309 -12.39 -2.66 -5.28
C ALA A 309 -10.94 -2.37 -5.68
N ASP A 310 -10.19 -1.67 -4.83
CA ASP A 310 -8.84 -1.21 -5.17
C ASP A 310 -7.80 -1.25 -4.04
N ASN A 311 -6.58 -0.87 -4.40
CA ASN A 311 -5.40 -0.86 -3.55
C ASN A 311 -5.45 0.19 -2.42
N PHE A 312 -6.51 0.99 -2.31
CA PHE A 312 -6.76 1.91 -1.21
C PHE A 312 -7.83 1.40 -0.24
N GLY A 313 -8.36 0.20 -0.47
CA GLY A 313 -9.38 -0.42 0.39
C GLY A 313 -10.80 -0.02 0.01
N TYR A 314 -10.99 0.81 -1.03
CA TYR A 314 -12.32 1.07 -1.56
C TYR A 314 -12.92 -0.23 -2.06
N GLY A 315 -14.20 -0.46 -1.73
CA GLY A 315 -14.92 -1.66 -2.13
C GLY A 315 -14.40 -2.96 -1.51
N PHE A 316 -13.47 -2.92 -0.55
CA PHE A 316 -12.91 -4.12 0.08
C PHE A 316 -14.00 -5.03 0.68
N GLU A 317 -14.93 -4.46 1.45
CA GLU A 317 -16.04 -5.22 2.05
C GLU A 317 -16.97 -5.78 0.97
N ARG A 318 -17.30 -5.00 -0.07
CA ARG A 318 -18.12 -5.46 -1.20
C ARG A 318 -17.50 -6.66 -1.91
N GLN A 319 -16.22 -6.57 -2.23
CA GLN A 319 -15.48 -7.63 -2.88
C GLN A 319 -15.30 -8.84 -1.97
N SER A 320 -15.01 -8.63 -0.68
CA SER A 320 -14.91 -9.70 0.31
C SER A 320 -16.24 -10.45 0.47
N TRP A 321 -17.35 -9.74 0.49
CA TRP A 321 -18.70 -10.31 0.56
C TRP A 321 -18.96 -11.20 -0.65
N VAL A 322 -18.78 -10.68 -1.87
CA VAL A 322 -19.02 -11.49 -3.09
C VAL A 322 -18.08 -12.69 -3.15
N TYR A 323 -16.79 -12.52 -2.86
CA TYR A 323 -15.82 -13.62 -2.97
C TYR A 323 -16.02 -14.73 -1.96
N THR A 324 -16.64 -14.42 -0.82
CA THR A 324 -16.83 -15.38 0.27
C THR A 324 -18.26 -15.84 0.44
N ALA A 325 -19.19 -15.34 -0.38
CA ALA A 325 -20.57 -15.75 -0.38
C ALA A 325 -20.70 -17.29 -0.53
N PRO A 326 -21.53 -17.94 0.30
CA PRO A 326 -21.82 -19.37 0.17
C PRO A 326 -22.72 -19.66 -1.04
N PRO A 327 -22.84 -20.93 -1.47
CA PRO A 327 -23.64 -21.30 -2.65
C PRO A 327 -25.12 -20.88 -2.57
N ALA A 328 -25.68 -20.84 -1.35
CA ALA A 328 -27.06 -20.41 -1.12
C ALA A 328 -27.32 -18.95 -1.53
N GLU A 329 -26.25 -18.15 -1.65
CA GLU A 329 -26.30 -16.72 -1.96
C GLU A 329 -25.90 -16.39 -3.40
N ASP A 330 -25.71 -17.38 -4.28
CA ASP A 330 -25.29 -17.15 -5.68
C ASP A 330 -26.23 -16.15 -6.42
N ARG A 331 -27.55 -16.17 -6.13
CA ARG A 331 -28.52 -15.20 -6.67
C ARG A 331 -28.37 -13.79 -6.09
N GLU A 332 -27.93 -13.67 -4.84
CA GLU A 332 -27.64 -12.36 -4.26
C GLU A 332 -26.32 -11.81 -4.80
N VAL A 333 -25.34 -12.67 -5.06
CA VAL A 333 -24.13 -12.29 -5.80
C VAL A 333 -24.48 -11.71 -7.17
N GLU A 334 -25.32 -12.40 -7.95
CA GLU A 334 -25.82 -11.90 -9.24
C GLU A 334 -26.44 -10.51 -9.11
N ARG A 335 -27.39 -10.35 -8.19
CA ARG A 335 -28.09 -9.07 -7.95
C ARG A 335 -27.13 -7.93 -7.59
N LYS A 336 -26.12 -8.20 -6.76
CA LYS A 336 -25.12 -7.19 -6.38
C LYS A 336 -24.20 -6.84 -7.55
N LEU A 337 -23.75 -7.82 -8.32
CA LEU A 337 -22.93 -7.58 -9.51
C LEU A 337 -23.69 -6.73 -10.53
N GLU A 338 -24.97 -7.02 -10.78
CA GLU A 338 -25.84 -6.21 -11.63
C GLU A 338 -26.03 -4.80 -11.06
N GLY A 339 -26.33 -4.68 -9.76
CA GLY A 339 -26.53 -3.41 -9.08
C GLY A 339 -25.29 -2.51 -9.06
N TRP A 340 -24.08 -3.08 -9.17
CA TRP A 340 -22.83 -2.33 -9.30
C TRP A 340 -22.42 -2.09 -10.75
N ASN A 341 -23.27 -2.42 -11.72
CA ASN A 341 -22.95 -2.41 -13.15
C ASN A 341 -21.66 -3.17 -13.45
N CYS A 342 -21.45 -4.32 -12.78
CA CYS A 342 -20.24 -5.10 -12.92
C CYS A 342 -20.32 -5.95 -14.19
N ARG A 343 -19.48 -5.64 -15.18
CA ARG A 343 -19.42 -6.34 -16.46
C ARG A 343 -18.58 -7.62 -16.40
N TYR A 344 -17.50 -7.58 -15.61
CA TYR A 344 -16.53 -8.66 -15.51
C TYR A 344 -16.21 -9.00 -14.06
N VAL A 345 -16.05 -10.29 -13.78
CA VAL A 345 -15.49 -10.80 -12.53
C VAL A 345 -14.16 -11.49 -12.84
N ILE A 346 -13.09 -11.03 -12.21
CA ILE A 346 -11.78 -11.68 -12.23
C ILE A 346 -11.66 -12.51 -10.96
N THR A 347 -11.34 -13.80 -11.10
CA THR A 347 -11.03 -14.69 -9.98
C THR A 347 -9.57 -15.10 -10.01
N ALA A 348 -9.02 -15.36 -8.83
CA ALA A 348 -7.66 -15.85 -8.61
C ALA A 348 -7.70 -16.91 -7.50
N ASP A 349 -6.61 -17.66 -7.32
CA ASP A 349 -6.44 -18.48 -6.14
C ASP A 349 -6.19 -17.57 -4.93
N LEU A 350 -7.20 -17.48 -4.06
CA LEU A 350 -7.21 -16.58 -2.90
C LEU A 350 -7.10 -17.34 -1.58
N ASP A 351 -6.79 -18.64 -1.59
CA ASP A 351 -6.80 -19.46 -0.37
C ASP A 351 -5.99 -18.85 0.79
N ALA A 352 -4.83 -18.28 0.50
CA ALA A 352 -3.96 -17.66 1.51
C ALA A 352 -4.58 -16.45 2.23
N VAL A 353 -5.60 -15.81 1.65
CA VAL A 353 -6.24 -14.58 2.16
C VAL A 353 -7.75 -14.71 2.35
N SER A 354 -8.35 -15.79 1.86
CA SER A 354 -9.79 -16.03 1.80
C SER A 354 -10.44 -15.97 3.19
N ASP A 355 -9.78 -16.52 4.22
CA ASP A 355 -10.32 -16.51 5.59
C ASP A 355 -10.41 -15.11 6.20
N ALA A 356 -9.47 -14.23 5.84
CA ALA A 356 -9.52 -12.85 6.30
C ALA A 356 -10.66 -12.08 5.60
N TYR A 357 -10.90 -12.35 4.31
CA TYR A 357 -12.04 -11.77 3.60
C TYR A 357 -13.35 -12.23 4.23
N ALA A 358 -13.45 -13.52 4.55
CA ALA A 358 -14.66 -14.11 5.11
C ALA A 358 -14.97 -13.53 6.50
N ARG A 359 -13.96 -13.37 7.36
CA ARG A 359 -14.12 -12.71 8.67
C ARG A 359 -14.57 -11.26 8.55
N ALA A 360 -14.08 -10.51 7.56
CA ALA A 360 -14.40 -9.10 7.38
C ALA A 360 -15.89 -8.84 7.10
N VAL A 361 -16.62 -9.85 6.62
CA VAL A 361 -18.01 -9.72 6.17
C VAL A 361 -18.95 -10.72 6.85
N GLY A 362 -18.50 -11.39 7.92
CA GLY A 362 -19.32 -12.32 8.69
C GLY A 362 -19.52 -13.70 8.05
N HIS A 363 -18.72 -14.08 7.06
CA HIS A 363 -18.76 -15.40 6.38
C HIS A 363 -17.70 -16.38 6.90
N ALA A 364 -17.16 -16.16 8.11
CA ALA A 364 -16.04 -16.95 8.65
C ALA A 364 -16.33 -18.47 8.71
N ASP A 365 -17.59 -18.85 8.91
CA ASP A 365 -18.04 -20.24 9.02
C ASP A 365 -18.21 -20.93 7.65
N VAL A 366 -18.12 -20.19 6.54
CA VAL A 366 -18.19 -20.76 5.18
C VAL A 366 -16.86 -21.45 4.85
N PRO A 367 -16.84 -22.77 4.59
CA PRO A 367 -15.63 -23.49 4.19
C PRO A 367 -14.97 -22.87 2.95
N SER A 368 -13.63 -22.81 2.93
CA SER A 368 -12.89 -22.09 1.86
C SER A 368 -13.22 -22.61 0.45
N ASP A 369 -13.43 -23.92 0.30
CA ASP A 369 -13.80 -24.56 -0.97
C ASP A 369 -15.24 -24.28 -1.41
N LEU A 370 -16.12 -23.86 -0.49
CA LEU A 370 -17.50 -23.47 -0.75
C LEU A 370 -17.69 -21.97 -0.95
N ARG A 371 -16.64 -21.17 -0.81
CA ARG A 371 -16.68 -19.73 -1.09
C ARG A 371 -16.77 -19.49 -2.59
N PHE A 372 -17.59 -18.53 -2.99
CA PHE A 372 -17.83 -18.17 -4.38
C PHE A 372 -16.55 -18.11 -5.22
N VAL A 373 -15.54 -17.31 -4.82
CA VAL A 373 -14.34 -17.12 -5.65
C VAL A 373 -13.59 -18.44 -5.91
N ASN A 374 -13.48 -19.30 -4.91
CA ASN A 374 -12.75 -20.56 -5.01
C ASN A 374 -13.51 -21.60 -5.85
N ARG A 375 -14.84 -21.71 -5.66
CA ARG A 375 -15.71 -22.54 -6.50
C ARG A 375 -15.60 -22.16 -7.97
N ILE A 376 -15.74 -20.87 -8.26
CA ILE A 376 -15.72 -20.35 -9.63
C ILE A 376 -14.32 -20.47 -10.23
N HIS A 377 -13.27 -20.13 -9.49
CA HIS A 377 -11.90 -20.19 -9.97
C HIS A 377 -11.45 -21.62 -10.25
N ARG A 378 -11.82 -22.60 -9.42
CA ARG A 378 -11.43 -24.01 -9.59
C ARG A 378 -12.31 -24.77 -10.57
N SER A 379 -13.50 -24.26 -10.88
CA SER A 379 -14.39 -24.89 -11.86
C SER A 379 -13.73 -25.02 -13.23
N ARG A 380 -13.91 -26.19 -13.85
CA ARG A 380 -13.53 -26.47 -15.24
C ARG A 380 -14.61 -26.04 -16.24
N SER A 381 -15.80 -25.66 -15.76
CA SER A 381 -16.89 -25.20 -16.61
C SER A 381 -16.59 -23.82 -17.16
N SER A 382 -16.88 -23.60 -18.44
CA SER A 382 -16.91 -22.25 -19.03
C SER A 382 -18.11 -21.44 -18.52
N ARG A 383 -19.09 -22.08 -17.90
CA ARG A 383 -20.27 -21.44 -17.26
C ARG A 383 -20.50 -22.05 -15.89
N PRO A 384 -19.72 -21.63 -14.88
CA PRO A 384 -19.80 -22.22 -13.54
C PRO A 384 -21.08 -21.82 -12.78
N LEU A 385 -21.71 -20.71 -13.19
CA LEU A 385 -23.05 -20.26 -12.76
C LEU A 385 -23.80 -19.71 -13.98
N GLU A 386 -25.12 -19.68 -13.92
CA GLU A 386 -25.97 -19.25 -15.06
C GLU A 386 -25.67 -17.83 -15.56
N PHE A 387 -25.22 -16.95 -14.68
CA PHE A 387 -24.92 -15.55 -14.97
C PHE A 387 -23.44 -15.27 -15.30
N LEU A 388 -22.59 -16.30 -15.30
CA LEU A 388 -21.15 -16.18 -15.57
C LEU A 388 -20.73 -16.95 -16.82
N GLU A 389 -19.97 -16.29 -17.69
CA GLU A 389 -19.33 -16.92 -18.86
C GLU A 389 -17.83 -16.63 -18.85
N LEU A 390 -17.01 -17.68 -18.86
CA LEU A 390 -15.56 -17.59 -18.95
C LEU A 390 -15.17 -17.00 -20.32
N VAL A 391 -14.46 -15.88 -20.32
CA VAL A 391 -14.01 -15.20 -21.54
C VAL A 391 -12.50 -15.19 -21.71
N LEU A 392 -11.74 -15.20 -20.61
CA LEU A 392 -10.29 -15.22 -20.63
C LEU A 392 -9.72 -16.05 -19.48
N VAL A 393 -8.58 -16.68 -19.73
CA VAL A 393 -7.73 -17.32 -18.72
C VAL A 393 -6.31 -16.83 -18.90
N SER A 394 -5.60 -16.64 -17.79
CA SER A 394 -4.19 -16.28 -17.82
C SER A 394 -3.34 -17.48 -18.27
N ARG A 395 -2.21 -17.23 -18.93
CA ARG A 395 -1.30 -18.26 -19.45
C ARG A 395 -0.40 -18.85 -18.37
N SER A 396 -0.14 -18.08 -17.32
CA SER A 396 0.58 -18.51 -16.12
C SER A 396 -0.40 -19.06 -15.09
N GLY A 397 0.12 -19.91 -14.19
CA GLY A 397 -0.68 -20.63 -13.21
C GLY A 397 0.14 -21.69 -12.49
N SER A 398 -0.55 -22.52 -11.71
CA SER A 398 0.05 -23.57 -10.89
C SER A 398 -0.40 -24.94 -11.39
N ARG A 399 0.50 -25.93 -11.33
CA ARG A 399 0.09 -27.34 -11.47
C ARG A 399 -0.46 -27.83 -10.15
N MET A 400 -1.65 -28.42 -10.20
CA MET A 400 -2.35 -29.00 -9.08
C MET A 400 -1.83 -30.43 -8.80
N PRO A 401 -2.06 -31.00 -7.60
CA PRO A 401 -1.63 -32.35 -7.26
C PRO A 401 -2.19 -33.45 -8.18
N ASP A 402 -3.36 -33.21 -8.78
CA ASP A 402 -4.00 -34.10 -9.75
C ASP A 402 -3.42 -33.96 -11.18
N GLY A 403 -2.36 -33.16 -11.35
CA GLY A 403 -1.72 -32.88 -12.63
C GLY A 403 -2.42 -31.81 -13.48
N SER A 404 -3.59 -31.32 -13.06
CA SER A 404 -4.31 -30.28 -13.80
C SER A 404 -3.65 -28.90 -13.64
N PHE A 405 -3.91 -27.99 -14.59
CA PHE A 405 -3.41 -26.63 -14.55
C PHE A 405 -4.48 -25.68 -14.00
N LEU A 406 -4.13 -24.91 -12.97
CA LEU A 406 -4.96 -23.84 -12.43
C LEU A 406 -4.38 -22.49 -12.89
N PRO A 407 -5.04 -21.79 -13.83
CA PRO A 407 -4.62 -20.45 -14.26
C PRO A 407 -4.53 -19.49 -13.08
N ARG A 408 -3.58 -18.56 -13.13
CA ARG A 408 -3.42 -17.52 -12.11
C ARG A 408 -4.66 -16.62 -12.02
N LEU A 409 -5.24 -16.26 -13.16
CA LEU A 409 -6.47 -15.49 -13.27
C LEU A 409 -7.47 -16.17 -14.22
N LYS A 410 -8.75 -16.07 -13.89
CA LYS A 410 -9.86 -16.34 -14.80
C LYS A 410 -10.77 -15.12 -14.85
N VAL A 411 -11.18 -14.72 -16.05
CA VAL A 411 -12.08 -13.59 -16.28
C VAL A 411 -13.42 -14.10 -16.79
N PHE A 412 -14.48 -13.74 -16.09
CA PHE A 412 -15.85 -14.10 -16.42
C PHE A 412 -16.64 -12.84 -16.78
N ARG A 413 -17.41 -12.91 -17.86
CA ARG A 413 -18.44 -11.92 -18.18
C ARG A 413 -19.68 -12.19 -17.34
N VAL A 414 -20.27 -11.12 -16.79
CA VAL A 414 -21.53 -11.14 -16.02
C VAL A 414 -22.70 -10.87 -16.97
N GLY A 415 -23.84 -11.55 -16.76
CA GLY A 415 -25.07 -11.30 -17.52
C GLY A 415 -25.18 -12.06 -18.85
N ALA A 416 -24.41 -13.14 -19.03
CA ALA A 416 -24.35 -13.91 -20.29
C ALA A 416 -25.74 -14.40 -20.78
N ARG A 417 -26.68 -14.65 -19.87
CA ARG A 417 -28.06 -15.06 -20.19
C ARG A 417 -28.90 -13.92 -20.79
N ALA A 418 -28.80 -12.72 -20.24
CA ALA A 418 -29.57 -11.56 -20.71
C ALA A 418 -29.10 -11.11 -22.10
N GLU A 419 -27.79 -11.18 -22.38
CA GLU A 419 -27.25 -10.86 -23.69
C GLU A 419 -27.53 -11.92 -24.75
N ALA A 420 -27.49 -13.20 -24.40
CA ALA A 420 -27.87 -14.28 -25.32
C ALA A 420 -29.37 -14.21 -25.67
N ALA A 421 -30.23 -13.85 -24.70
CA ALA A 421 -31.65 -13.59 -24.94
C ALA A 421 -31.87 -12.32 -25.79
N ALA A 422 -31.13 -11.25 -25.53
CA ALA A 422 -31.19 -10.00 -26.32
C ALA A 422 -30.67 -10.16 -27.75
N LYS A 423 -29.58 -10.93 -27.96
CA LYS A 423 -29.07 -11.30 -29.30
C LYS A 423 -30.01 -12.26 -30.02
N GLY A 424 -30.59 -13.24 -29.32
CA GLY A 424 -31.64 -14.10 -29.90
C GLY A 424 -32.89 -13.32 -30.31
N ALA A 425 -33.21 -12.23 -29.60
CA ALA A 425 -34.30 -11.32 -29.95
C ALA A 425 -33.92 -10.34 -31.09
N SER A 426 -32.65 -9.91 -31.20
CA SER A 426 -32.20 -9.01 -32.28
C SER A 426 -31.81 -9.74 -33.57
N GLU A 427 -31.38 -11.01 -33.52
CA GLU A 427 -31.12 -11.85 -34.70
C GLU A 427 -32.40 -12.23 -35.47
N GLY A 428 -33.58 -12.04 -34.87
CA GLY A 428 -34.87 -12.02 -35.59
C GLY A 428 -35.07 -10.79 -36.48
N LYS A 429 -34.20 -9.76 -36.39
CA LYS A 429 -34.22 -8.54 -37.20
C LYS A 429 -32.79 -8.06 -37.51
N GLY A 430 -32.17 -8.66 -38.52
CA GLY A 430 -31.04 -8.06 -39.23
C GLY A 430 -29.72 -8.82 -39.06
N ARG A 431 -29.44 -9.72 -40.01
CA ARG A 431 -28.09 -10.22 -40.26
C ARG A 431 -27.19 -9.05 -40.67
N SER A 432 -26.18 -8.77 -39.86
CA SER A 432 -24.91 -8.19 -40.32
C SER A 432 -23.78 -9.01 -39.67
N ALA A 433 -22.98 -9.66 -40.51
CA ALA A 433 -21.94 -10.60 -40.12
C ALA A 433 -20.77 -9.88 -39.42
N ALA A 434 -20.29 -10.47 -38.33
CA ALA A 434 -19.00 -10.09 -37.74
C ALA A 434 -17.87 -10.34 -38.75
N SER A 435 -16.93 -9.39 -38.84
CA SER A 435 -15.82 -9.39 -39.79
C SER A 435 -14.90 -10.62 -39.60
N PRO A 436 -14.50 -11.32 -40.69
CA PRO A 436 -13.58 -12.46 -40.66
C PRO A 436 -12.17 -12.17 -40.11
N GLU A 437 -11.80 -10.90 -39.91
CA GLU A 437 -10.45 -10.49 -39.49
C GLU A 437 -10.09 -10.95 -38.07
N LEU A 438 -11.04 -11.05 -37.14
CA LEU A 438 -10.74 -11.42 -35.74
C LEU A 438 -10.33 -12.91 -35.60
N ALA A 439 -10.87 -13.78 -36.45
CA ALA A 439 -10.52 -15.20 -36.48
C ALA A 439 -9.12 -15.45 -37.06
N GLN A 440 -8.66 -14.59 -37.99
CA GLN A 440 -7.31 -14.68 -38.56
C GLN A 440 -6.22 -14.16 -37.61
N VAL A 441 -6.52 -13.18 -36.75
CA VAL A 441 -5.56 -12.73 -35.71
C VAL A 441 -5.35 -13.82 -34.65
N ILE A 442 -6.39 -14.60 -34.33
CA ILE A 442 -6.32 -15.72 -33.39
C ILE A 442 -5.65 -16.95 -34.02
N ALA A 443 -5.78 -17.20 -35.33
CA ALA A 443 -5.15 -18.36 -35.99
C ALA A 443 -3.72 -18.09 -36.49
N GLY A 444 -3.41 -16.87 -36.92
CA GLY A 444 -2.14 -16.54 -37.59
C GLY A 444 -0.91 -16.44 -36.68
N ARG A 445 -1.08 -16.30 -35.36
CA ARG A 445 0.03 -16.18 -34.39
C ARG A 445 0.42 -17.46 -33.66
N PHE A 446 -0.25 -18.59 -33.94
CA PHE A 446 0.05 -19.90 -33.32
C PHE A 446 0.75 -20.88 -34.28
N SER A 447 1.26 -20.42 -35.43
CA SER A 447 1.97 -21.31 -36.40
C SER A 447 3.43 -20.96 -36.69
N SER A 448 3.99 -19.92 -36.07
CA SER A 448 5.39 -19.56 -36.29
C SER A 448 6.02 -19.00 -35.01
N GLU A 449 6.39 -19.89 -34.09
CA GLU A 449 7.52 -19.76 -33.15
C GLU A 449 7.55 -21.01 -32.28
N ASP A 450 8.02 -22.12 -32.88
CA ASP A 450 8.81 -23.19 -32.26
C ASP A 450 9.12 -24.24 -33.35
N SER A 451 10.17 -23.93 -34.12
CA SER A 451 11.01 -24.88 -34.86
C SER A 451 12.46 -24.48 -34.65
#